data_AF-B0XD20-F1
#
_entry.id   AF-B0XD20-F1
#
_cell.length_a   1.000
_cell.length_b   1.000
_cell.length_c   1.000
_cell.angle_alpha   90.00
_cell.angle_beta   90.00
_cell.angle_gamma   90.00
#
_symmetry.space_group_name_H-M   'P 1'
#
loop_
_entity.id
_entity.type
_entity.pdbx_description
1 polymer ?
#
loop_
_entity_poly.entity_id
_entity_poly.type
_entity_poly.pdbx_seq_one_letter_code
_entity_poly.pdbx_strand_id
1 'polypeptide(L)'
;MSDEEEIIYASCEKKNWDPKKGIGCCHCHKWEHFKCKNVLEKAIPKLRSKPYFCSDGCLAAHESVPRSSAVDAELLNRMNELMSEVKGIKNTVTEIEKSQTFISGEFDKLMKEMVVLKKDHNNLTKNVGDLYGKHQTVNTKVSQLELEVDRLARAELTNNMVILGLPSPKDEDVGDLVRKVATSVGYNLPEGAIKEAKRLFPKDKNNTRATIPIKVTFSDERIKEGLFAGKKARGQL
;
A
#
# COMPACT_ATOMS: atom_id res chain seq x y z
N MET A 1 -37.89 -1.68 47.82
CA MET A 1 -38.97 -1.75 48.82
C MET A 1 -38.30 -1.62 50.15
N SER A 2 -38.33 -0.42 50.70
CA SER A 2 -37.63 -0.04 51.93
C SER A 2 -38.45 -0.52 53.12
N ASP A 3 -37.94 -1.53 53.82
CA ASP A 3 -38.44 -1.96 55.12
C ASP A 3 -38.25 -0.78 56.09
N GLU A 4 -39.30 0.00 56.31
CA GLU A 4 -39.36 0.96 57.40
C GLU A 4 -39.40 0.16 58.70
N GLU A 5 -38.26 0.02 59.37
CA GLU A 5 -38.18 -0.58 60.71
C GLU A 5 -39.18 0.13 61.64
N GLU A 6 -40.22 -0.60 62.04
CA GLU A 6 -41.33 -0.06 62.83
C GLU A 6 -40.83 0.24 64.26
N ILE A 7 -40.56 1.51 64.56
CA ILE A 7 -39.97 1.91 65.84
C ILE A 7 -41.01 1.79 66.97
N ILE A 8 -40.74 0.94 67.96
CA ILE A 8 -41.61 0.71 69.12
C ILE A 8 -41.08 1.45 70.34
N TYR A 9 -41.98 2.10 71.09
CA TYR A 9 -41.62 2.76 72.34
C TYR A 9 -41.32 1.77 73.45
N ALA A 10 -40.10 1.80 73.99
CA ALA A 10 -39.58 0.82 74.93
C ALA A 10 -40.34 0.74 76.27
N SER A 11 -40.96 1.84 76.73
CA SER A 11 -41.67 1.84 78.01
C SER A 11 -43.15 1.41 77.94
N CYS A 12 -43.76 1.37 76.75
CA CYS A 12 -45.20 1.07 76.63
C CYS A 12 -45.56 0.20 75.43
N GLU A 13 -44.57 -0.25 74.66
CA GLU A 13 -44.69 -1.18 73.53
C GLU A 13 -45.70 -0.77 72.45
N LYS A 14 -46.04 0.53 72.39
CA LYS A 14 -46.97 1.06 71.39
C LYS A 14 -46.21 1.33 70.10
N LYS A 15 -46.77 0.86 68.99
CA LYS A 15 -46.25 1.00 67.62
C LYS A 15 -46.53 2.35 66.94
N ASN A 16 -47.18 3.29 67.64
CA ASN A 16 -47.52 4.60 67.10
C ASN A 16 -46.34 5.56 67.22
N TRP A 17 -45.27 5.29 66.47
CA TRP A 17 -44.08 6.13 66.45
C TRP A 17 -44.44 7.55 65.97
N ASP A 18 -44.11 8.54 66.78
CA ASP A 18 -44.32 9.95 66.45
C ASP A 18 -43.13 10.73 67.03
N PRO A 19 -42.22 11.25 66.20
CA PRO A 19 -41.03 11.95 66.66
C PRO A 19 -41.36 13.23 67.44
N LYS A 20 -42.62 13.69 67.47
CA LYS A 20 -43.09 14.79 68.34
C LYS A 20 -43.45 14.32 69.75
N LYS A 21 -43.81 13.05 69.94
CA LYS A 21 -44.34 12.49 71.20
C LYS A 21 -43.35 11.68 72.01
N GLY A 22 -42.14 11.47 71.51
CA GLY A 22 -41.08 10.84 72.27
C GLY A 22 -39.67 11.27 71.88
N ILE A 23 -38.71 10.62 72.52
CA ILE A 23 -37.28 10.89 72.39
C ILE A 23 -36.51 9.56 72.38
N GLY A 24 -35.47 9.47 71.55
CA GLY A 24 -34.60 8.30 71.44
C GLY A 24 -33.34 8.45 72.28
N CYS A 25 -32.92 7.37 72.95
CA CYS A 25 -31.63 7.34 73.64
C CYS A 25 -30.47 7.33 72.63
N CYS A 26 -29.47 8.19 72.83
CA CYS A 26 -28.30 8.28 71.96
C CYS A 26 -27.39 7.05 71.98
N HIS A 27 -27.50 6.18 72.98
CA HIS A 27 -26.64 5.00 73.12
C HIS A 27 -27.33 3.71 72.68
N CYS A 28 -28.49 3.39 73.25
CA CYS A 28 -29.20 2.13 72.96
C CYS A 28 -30.28 2.26 71.88
N HIS A 29 -30.47 3.47 71.33
CA HIS A 29 -31.46 3.80 70.29
C HIS A 29 -32.93 3.47 70.63
N LYS A 30 -33.22 3.12 71.89
CA LYS A 30 -34.60 2.91 72.36
C LYS A 30 -35.35 4.23 72.44
N TRP A 31 -36.59 4.22 71.97
CA TRP A 31 -37.48 5.37 72.00
C TRP A 31 -38.41 5.32 73.19
N GLU A 32 -38.64 6.46 73.83
CA GLU A 32 -39.56 6.57 74.96
C GLU A 32 -40.51 7.76 74.77
N HIS A 33 -41.79 7.57 75.11
CA HIS A 33 -42.75 8.66 75.08
C HIS A 33 -42.48 9.65 76.21
N PHE A 34 -42.62 10.95 75.93
CA PHE A 34 -42.58 11.98 76.96
C PHE A 34 -43.62 11.71 78.06
N LYS A 35 -44.81 11.24 77.67
CA LYS A 35 -45.88 10.87 78.60
C LYS A 35 -45.51 9.68 79.49
N CYS A 36 -44.83 8.66 78.97
CA CYS A 36 -44.41 7.48 79.74
C CYS A 36 -43.30 7.80 80.76
N LYS A 37 -42.51 8.85 80.50
CA LYS A 37 -41.47 9.35 81.41
C LYS A 37 -41.89 10.57 82.23
N ASN A 38 -43.18 10.91 82.24
CA ASN A 38 -43.72 12.07 82.95
C ASN A 38 -42.98 13.38 82.63
N VAL A 39 -42.51 13.54 81.38
CA VAL A 39 -41.87 14.76 80.92
C VAL A 39 -42.96 15.79 80.62
N LEU A 40 -42.93 16.91 81.36
CA LEU A 40 -43.85 18.02 81.15
C LEU A 40 -43.59 18.70 79.79
N GLU A 41 -44.64 19.16 79.11
CA GLU A 41 -44.53 19.76 77.77
C GLU A 41 -43.54 20.93 77.72
N LYS A 42 -43.47 21.74 78.77
CA LYS A 42 -42.52 22.86 78.91
C LYS A 42 -41.05 22.42 78.93
N ALA A 43 -40.77 21.18 79.33
CA ALA A 43 -39.41 20.63 79.42
C ALA A 43 -38.96 19.94 78.13
N ILE A 44 -39.86 19.63 77.20
CA ILE A 44 -39.56 18.91 75.95
C ILE A 44 -38.51 19.65 75.10
N PRO A 45 -38.60 20.98 74.86
CA PRO A 45 -37.61 21.67 74.03
C PRO A 45 -36.20 21.62 74.61
N LYS A 46 -36.07 21.72 75.94
CA LYS A 46 -34.79 21.65 76.66
C LYS A 46 -34.22 20.23 76.69
N LEU A 47 -35.09 19.22 76.70
CA LEU A 47 -34.66 17.82 76.64
C LEU A 47 -34.16 17.45 75.24
N ARG A 48 -34.75 18.00 74.17
CA ARG A 48 -34.31 17.79 72.79
C ARG A 48 -33.03 18.55 72.42
N SER A 49 -32.69 19.62 73.13
CA SER A 49 -31.48 20.41 72.84
C SER A 49 -30.19 19.76 73.34
N LYS A 50 -30.28 18.65 74.08
CA LYS A 50 -29.14 17.89 74.61
C LYS A 50 -29.24 16.40 74.23
N PRO A 51 -28.13 15.67 74.18
CA PRO A 51 -28.15 14.22 74.04
C PRO A 51 -28.96 13.59 75.18
N TYR A 52 -29.90 12.71 74.83
CA TYR A 52 -30.75 12.02 75.79
C TYR A 52 -30.26 10.60 76.03
N PHE A 53 -30.24 10.18 77.30
CA PHE A 53 -29.89 8.83 77.71
C PHE A 53 -31.02 8.26 78.58
N CYS A 54 -31.51 7.07 78.24
CA CYS A 54 -32.66 6.47 78.93
C CYS A 54 -32.31 5.90 80.31
N SER A 55 -31.02 5.80 80.64
CA SER A 55 -30.53 5.34 81.95
C SER A 55 -29.12 5.87 82.21
N ASP A 56 -28.73 5.94 83.49
CA ASP A 56 -27.36 6.26 83.90
C ASP A 56 -26.35 5.23 83.36
N GLY A 57 -26.77 3.97 83.19
CA GLY A 57 -25.97 2.95 82.52
C GLY A 57 -25.71 3.26 81.04
N CYS A 58 -26.68 3.84 80.32
CA CYS A 58 -26.48 4.28 78.93
C CYS A 58 -25.61 5.54 78.84
N LEU A 59 -25.70 6.44 79.81
CA LEU A 59 -24.82 7.62 79.90
C LEU A 59 -23.38 7.19 80.19
N ALA A 60 -23.17 6.36 81.22
CA ALA A 60 -21.88 5.83 81.59
C ALA A 60 -21.28 4.98 80.46
N ALA A 61 -22.08 4.16 79.77
CA ALA A 61 -21.62 3.41 78.60
C ALA A 61 -21.16 4.35 77.49
N HIS A 62 -21.92 5.39 77.16
CA HIS A 62 -21.54 6.40 76.17
C HIS A 62 -20.27 7.18 76.56
N GLU A 63 -20.08 7.50 77.84
CA GLU A 63 -18.88 8.17 78.35
C GLU A 63 -17.67 7.23 78.45
N SER A 64 -17.91 5.92 78.65
CA SER A 64 -16.88 4.88 78.74
C SER A 64 -16.36 4.40 77.39
N VAL A 65 -17.09 4.66 76.29
CA VAL A 65 -16.54 4.44 74.94
C VAL A 65 -15.42 5.47 74.75
N PRO A 66 -14.14 5.04 74.67
CA PRO A 66 -13.10 5.94 74.25
C PRO A 66 -13.39 6.25 72.79
N ARG A 67 -13.79 7.48 72.49
CA ARG A 67 -13.64 8.02 71.13
C ARG A 67 -12.14 8.11 70.89
N SER A 68 -11.50 7.00 70.53
CA SER A 68 -10.11 6.98 70.14
C SER A 68 -10.05 7.66 68.77
N SER A 69 -9.97 9.00 68.80
CA SER A 69 -9.81 9.85 67.63
C SER A 69 -8.65 9.41 66.74
N ALA A 70 -7.68 8.69 67.30
CA ALA A 70 -6.57 8.08 66.58
C ALA A 70 -6.99 6.95 65.62
N VAL A 71 -7.96 6.09 65.99
CA VAL A 71 -8.41 4.98 65.13
C VAL A 71 -9.28 5.52 64.00
N ASP A 72 -10.16 6.47 64.28
CA ASP A 72 -10.97 7.13 63.25
C ASP A 72 -10.10 7.97 62.29
N ALA A 73 -9.05 8.61 62.80
CA ALA A 73 -8.08 9.35 61.97
C ALA A 73 -7.27 8.42 61.06
N GLU A 74 -6.83 7.26 61.56
CA GLU A 74 -6.11 6.26 60.76
C GLU A 74 -7.00 5.67 59.67
N LEU A 75 -8.27 5.38 59.98
CA LEU A 75 -9.24 4.90 58.98
C LEU A 75 -9.50 5.94 57.89
N LEU A 76 -9.68 7.21 58.27
CA LEU A 76 -9.83 8.32 57.32
C LEU A 76 -8.59 8.49 56.44
N ASN A 77 -7.39 8.35 57.01
CA ASN A 77 -6.15 8.45 56.25
C ASN A 77 -6.04 7.33 55.19
N ARG A 78 -6.33 6.09 55.57
CA ARG A 78 -6.38 4.96 54.62
C ARG A 78 -7.44 5.12 53.55
N MET A 79 -8.62 5.65 53.90
CA MET A 79 -9.65 5.97 52.91
C MET A 79 -9.18 7.03 51.91
N ASN A 80 -8.46 8.05 52.38
CA ASN A 80 -7.90 9.09 51.51
C ASN A 80 -6.80 8.53 50.59
N GLU A 81 -5.94 7.64 51.10
CA GLU A 81 -4.93 6.94 50.30
C GLU A 81 -5.59 6.07 49.22
N LEU A 82 -6.59 5.26 49.57
CA LEU A 82 -7.35 4.46 48.61
C LEU A 82 -8.06 5.34 47.57
N MET A 83 -8.66 6.45 47.97
CA MET A 83 -9.28 7.39 47.01
C MET A 83 -8.24 8.01 46.07
N SER A 84 -7.03 8.28 46.55
CA SER A 84 -5.93 8.76 45.73
C SER A 84 -5.48 7.70 44.72
N GLU A 85 -5.33 6.45 45.14
CA GLU A 85 -5.00 5.32 44.25
C GLU A 85 -6.08 5.08 43.21
N VAL A 86 -7.36 5.07 43.60
CA VAL A 86 -8.50 4.95 42.67
C VAL A 86 -8.52 6.09 41.66
N LYS A 87 -8.21 7.32 42.08
CA LYS A 87 -8.06 8.45 41.16
C LYS A 87 -6.88 8.26 40.20
N GLY A 88 -5.76 7.74 40.70
CA GLY A 88 -4.60 7.36 39.88
C GLY A 88 -4.97 6.33 38.82
N ILE A 89 -5.65 5.25 39.21
CA ILE A 89 -6.14 4.21 38.31
C ILE A 89 -7.08 4.81 37.27
N LYS A 90 -8.05 5.63 37.67
CA LYS A 90 -8.98 6.29 36.74
C LYS A 90 -8.25 7.12 35.69
N ASN A 91 -7.22 7.86 36.09
CA ASN A 91 -6.40 8.62 35.14
C ASN A 91 -5.67 7.69 34.16
N THR A 92 -5.06 6.61 34.64
CA THR A 92 -4.39 5.64 33.75
C THR A 92 -5.36 4.98 32.76
N VAL A 93 -6.58 4.63 33.19
CA VAL A 93 -7.62 4.10 32.32
C VAL A 93 -7.98 5.11 31.23
N THR A 94 -8.14 6.38 31.61
CA THR A 94 -8.47 7.45 30.66
C THR A 94 -7.35 7.63 29.61
N GLU A 95 -6.09 7.56 30.01
CA GLU A 95 -4.97 7.63 29.07
C GLU A 95 -4.87 6.39 28.17
N ILE A 96 -5.20 5.21 28.68
CA ILE A 96 -5.29 3.97 27.88
C ILE A 96 -6.41 4.10 26.84
N GLU A 97 -7.59 4.61 27.21
CA GLU A 97 -8.70 4.81 26.27
C GLU A 97 -8.33 5.79 25.15
N LYS A 98 -7.62 6.87 25.48
CA LYS A 98 -7.08 7.82 24.49
C LYS A 98 -6.08 7.14 23.55
N SER A 99 -5.14 6.37 24.11
CA SER A 99 -4.14 5.63 23.32
C SER A 99 -4.81 4.61 22.40
N GLN A 100 -5.80 3.87 22.90
CA GLN A 100 -6.56 2.91 22.11
C GLN A 100 -7.31 3.59 20.96
N THR A 101 -7.98 4.71 21.24
CA THR A 101 -8.70 5.48 20.22
C THR A 101 -7.75 5.99 19.13
N PHE A 102 -6.57 6.47 19.53
CA PHE A 102 -5.53 6.92 18.60
C PHE A 102 -5.03 5.75 17.72
N ILE A 103 -4.69 4.62 18.33
CA ILE A 103 -4.21 3.43 17.61
C ILE A 103 -5.26 2.91 16.64
N SER A 104 -6.53 2.85 17.05
CA SER A 104 -7.62 2.46 16.15
C SER A 104 -7.74 3.39 14.95
N GLY A 105 -7.60 4.71 15.15
CA GLY A 105 -7.62 5.69 14.06
C GLY A 105 -6.45 5.51 13.08
N GLU A 106 -5.23 5.31 13.58
CA GLU A 106 -4.06 5.05 12.74
C GLU A 106 -4.17 3.71 12.00
N PHE A 107 -4.73 2.69 12.65
CA PHE A 107 -4.97 1.38 12.03
C PHE A 107 -5.99 1.48 10.88
N ASP A 108 -7.08 2.20 11.07
CA ASP A 108 -8.08 2.45 10.02
C ASP A 108 -7.48 3.20 8.83
N LYS A 109 -6.59 4.16 9.10
CA LYS A 109 -5.86 4.89 8.05
C LYS A 109 -4.93 3.94 7.28
N LEU A 110 -4.15 3.13 7.98
CA LEU A 110 -3.26 2.14 7.37
C LEU A 110 -4.04 1.14 6.51
N MET A 111 -5.20 0.68 6.98
CA MET A 111 -6.07 -0.22 6.21
C MET A 111 -6.57 0.44 4.91
N LYS A 112 -6.96 1.72 4.95
CA LYS A 112 -7.35 2.47 3.75
C LYS A 112 -6.18 2.60 2.77
N GLU A 113 -5.00 2.95 3.25
CA GLU A 113 -3.80 3.03 2.42
C GLU A 113 -3.43 1.68 1.79
N MET A 114 -3.56 0.58 2.55
CA MET A 114 -3.30 -0.77 2.05
C MET A 114 -4.27 -1.18 0.93
N VAL A 115 -5.55 -0.80 1.02
CA VAL A 115 -6.55 -1.05 -0.03
C VAL A 115 -6.19 -0.28 -1.31
N VAL A 116 -5.79 0.98 -1.19
CA VAL A 116 -5.35 1.80 -2.33
C VAL A 116 -4.09 1.18 -2.95
N LEU A 117 -3.10 0.84 -2.15
CA LEU A 117 -1.86 0.24 -2.63
C LEU A 117 -2.11 -1.10 -3.36
N LYS A 118 -3.02 -1.93 -2.86
CA LYS A 118 -3.43 -3.17 -3.52
C LYS A 118 -4.09 -2.91 -4.87
N LYS A 119 -4.93 -1.88 -4.96
CA LYS A 119 -5.57 -1.48 -6.22
C LYS A 119 -4.52 -1.00 -7.23
N ASP A 120 -3.58 -0.17 -6.80
CA ASP A 120 -2.52 0.36 -7.65
C ASP A 120 -1.58 -0.74 -8.12
N HIS A 121 -1.23 -1.69 -7.25
CA HIS A 121 -0.45 -2.87 -7.62
C HIS A 121 -1.14 -3.73 -8.69
N ASN A 122 -2.45 -3.96 -8.57
CA ASN A 122 -3.22 -4.70 -9.55
C ASN A 122 -3.26 -3.96 -10.91
N ASN A 123 -3.44 -2.64 -10.89
CA ASN A 123 -3.42 -1.83 -12.11
C ASN A 123 -2.04 -1.85 -12.77
N LEU A 124 -0.97 -1.71 -11.99
CA LEU A 124 0.39 -1.78 -12.49
C LEU A 124 0.69 -3.14 -13.14
N THR A 125 0.27 -4.23 -12.49
CA THR A 125 0.44 -5.59 -13.01
C THR A 125 -0.26 -5.76 -14.36
N LYS A 126 -1.49 -5.25 -14.52
CA LYS A 126 -2.20 -5.25 -15.80
C LYS A 126 -1.46 -4.44 -16.87
N ASN A 127 -1.03 -3.23 -16.54
CA ASN A 127 -0.31 -2.37 -17.47
C ASN A 127 1.01 -3.00 -17.95
N VAL A 128 1.73 -3.67 -17.05
CA VAL A 128 2.96 -4.41 -17.39
C VAL A 128 2.64 -5.58 -18.33
N GLY A 129 1.58 -6.33 -18.05
CA GLY A 129 1.12 -7.41 -18.94
C GLY A 129 0.77 -6.92 -20.35
N ASP A 130 0.00 -5.84 -20.44
CA ASP A 130 -0.38 -5.23 -21.73
C ASP A 130 0.85 -4.71 -22.49
N LEU A 131 1.78 -4.08 -21.78
CA LEU A 131 3.01 -3.56 -22.38
C LEU A 131 3.89 -4.69 -22.90
N TYR A 132 4.01 -5.79 -22.16
CA TYR A 132 4.72 -6.99 -22.59
C TYR A 132 4.10 -7.60 -23.86
N GLY A 133 2.77 -7.69 -23.92
CA GLY A 133 2.06 -8.16 -25.12
C GLY A 133 2.29 -7.26 -26.34
N LYS A 134 2.25 -5.93 -26.15
CA LYS A 134 2.57 -4.95 -27.20
C LYS A 134 4.02 -5.07 -27.67
N HIS A 135 4.96 -5.20 -26.73
CA HIS A 135 6.37 -5.38 -27.04
C HIS A 135 6.61 -6.63 -27.88
N GLN A 136 6.01 -7.77 -27.51
CA GLN A 136 6.12 -9.00 -28.29
C GLN A 136 5.57 -8.83 -29.71
N THR A 137 4.43 -8.15 -29.85
CA THR A 137 3.82 -7.88 -31.17
C THR A 137 4.71 -7.01 -32.04
N VAL A 138 5.28 -5.94 -31.46
CA VAL A 138 6.21 -5.05 -32.17
C VAL A 138 7.46 -5.82 -32.58
N ASN A 139 8.04 -6.60 -31.68
CA ASN A 139 9.24 -7.38 -31.96
C ASN A 139 9.03 -8.36 -33.14
N THR A 140 7.90 -9.09 -33.16
CA THR A 140 7.56 -9.96 -34.28
C THR A 140 7.44 -9.20 -35.61
N LYS A 141 6.79 -8.02 -35.58
CA LYS A 141 6.68 -7.17 -36.78
C LYS A 141 8.03 -6.66 -37.26
N VAL A 142 8.92 -6.27 -36.35
CA VAL A 142 10.29 -5.85 -36.68
C VAL A 142 11.04 -6.98 -37.36
N SER A 143 11.04 -8.19 -36.77
CA SER A 143 11.69 -9.36 -37.38
C SER A 143 11.11 -9.70 -38.76
N GLN A 144 9.80 -9.57 -38.96
CA GLN A 144 9.19 -9.77 -40.28
C GLN A 144 9.65 -8.71 -41.29
N LEU A 145 9.69 -7.44 -40.90
CA LEU A 145 10.16 -6.36 -41.76
C LEU A 145 11.64 -6.51 -42.10
N GLU A 146 12.48 -6.95 -41.17
CA GLU A 146 13.89 -7.25 -41.43
C GLU A 146 14.05 -8.34 -42.49
N LEU A 147 13.26 -9.41 -42.41
CA LEU A 147 13.24 -10.46 -43.43
C LEU A 147 12.75 -9.95 -44.79
N GLU A 148 11.74 -9.08 -44.81
CA GLU A 148 11.25 -8.48 -46.06
C GLU A 148 12.28 -7.55 -46.70
N VAL A 149 12.97 -6.74 -45.90
CA VAL A 149 14.05 -5.87 -46.36
C VAL A 149 15.20 -6.69 -46.93
N ASP A 150 15.63 -7.73 -46.22
CA ASP A 150 16.68 -8.64 -46.70
C ASP A 150 16.26 -9.34 -48.01
N ARG A 151 15.00 -9.81 -48.09
CA ARG A 151 14.45 -10.40 -49.32
C ARG A 151 14.46 -9.42 -50.49
N LEU A 152 14.06 -8.16 -50.27
CA LEU A 152 14.04 -7.12 -51.29
C LEU A 152 15.46 -6.73 -51.72
N ALA A 153 16.38 -6.60 -50.77
CA ALA A 153 17.78 -6.32 -51.06
C ALA A 153 18.42 -7.42 -51.91
N ARG A 154 18.14 -8.70 -51.59
CA ARG A 154 18.57 -9.83 -52.43
C ARG A 154 17.92 -9.80 -53.81
N ALA A 155 16.63 -9.50 -53.89
CA ALA A 155 15.88 -9.39 -55.15
C ALA A 155 16.44 -8.29 -56.08
N GLU A 156 16.88 -7.16 -55.52
CA GLU A 156 17.53 -6.09 -56.29
C GLU A 156 18.92 -6.52 -56.81
N LEU A 157 19.60 -7.38 -56.06
CA LEU A 157 20.91 -7.92 -56.44
C LEU A 157 20.83 -9.09 -57.43
N THR A 158 19.68 -9.76 -57.58
CA THR A 158 19.57 -10.97 -58.40
C THR A 158 19.86 -10.72 -59.88
N ASN A 159 19.57 -9.51 -60.38
CA ASN A 159 19.86 -9.12 -61.77
C ASN A 159 21.24 -8.48 -61.94
N ASN A 160 22.00 -8.34 -60.85
CA ASN A 160 23.29 -7.67 -60.87
C ASN A 160 24.42 -8.68 -61.08
N MET A 161 25.43 -8.28 -61.83
CA MET A 161 26.68 -9.02 -62.02
C MET A 161 27.86 -8.08 -61.80
N VAL A 162 28.92 -8.61 -61.20
CA VAL A 162 30.17 -7.88 -61.01
C VAL A 162 31.26 -8.53 -61.86
N ILE A 163 31.85 -7.74 -62.76
CA ILE A 163 32.98 -8.15 -63.58
C ILE A 163 34.26 -7.58 -62.98
N LEU A 164 35.25 -8.44 -62.80
CA LEU A 164 36.55 -8.13 -62.19
C LEU A 164 37.67 -8.26 -63.22
N GLY A 165 38.78 -7.55 -63.01
CA GLY A 165 40.01 -7.74 -63.79
C GLY A 165 40.05 -7.04 -65.15
N LEU A 166 39.07 -6.19 -65.48
CA LEU A 166 39.08 -5.44 -66.74
C LEU A 166 39.89 -4.14 -66.62
N PRO A 167 40.80 -3.84 -67.57
CA PRO A 167 41.54 -2.58 -67.61
C PRO A 167 40.58 -1.38 -67.78
N SER A 168 40.99 -0.18 -67.36
CA SER A 168 40.17 1.04 -67.39
C SER A 168 40.80 2.10 -68.31
N PRO A 169 40.44 2.17 -69.60
CA PRO A 169 40.81 3.26 -70.51
C PRO A 169 40.18 4.59 -70.07
N LYS A 170 40.74 5.71 -70.56
CA LYS A 170 40.27 7.08 -70.22
C LYS A 170 38.96 7.50 -70.90
N ASP A 171 38.47 6.71 -71.85
CA ASP A 171 37.21 6.95 -72.57
C ASP A 171 36.61 5.59 -72.97
N GLU A 172 36.09 4.86 -71.99
CA GLU A 172 35.49 3.55 -72.23
C GLU A 172 33.97 3.63 -72.24
N ASP A 173 33.36 2.94 -73.21
CA ASP A 173 31.97 2.53 -73.10
C ASP A 173 31.92 1.20 -72.32
N VAL A 174 31.48 1.32 -71.06
CA VAL A 174 31.32 0.19 -70.14
C VAL A 174 30.31 -0.83 -70.69
N GLY A 175 29.25 -0.38 -71.36
CA GLY A 175 28.24 -1.25 -71.95
C GLY A 175 28.81 -2.09 -73.09
N ASP A 176 29.59 -1.48 -73.97
CA ASP A 176 30.26 -2.19 -75.07
C ASP A 176 31.33 -3.16 -74.56
N LEU A 177 32.06 -2.79 -73.50
CA LEU A 177 33.03 -3.68 -72.87
C LEU A 177 32.35 -4.94 -72.30
N VAL A 178 31.20 -4.79 -71.66
CA VAL A 178 30.39 -5.91 -71.16
C VAL A 178 29.91 -6.80 -72.31
N ARG A 179 29.50 -6.24 -73.45
CA ARG A 179 29.12 -7.02 -74.65
C ARG A 179 30.29 -7.81 -75.20
N LYS A 180 31.48 -7.23 -75.30
CA LYS A 180 32.70 -7.93 -75.73
C LYS A 180 33.03 -9.11 -74.82
N VAL A 181 32.88 -8.93 -73.50
CA VAL A 181 33.06 -10.02 -72.51
C VAL A 181 31.99 -11.10 -72.67
N ALA A 182 30.73 -10.71 -72.93
CA ALA A 182 29.66 -11.67 -73.18
C ALA A 182 29.97 -12.54 -74.41
N THR A 183 30.37 -11.91 -75.52
CA THR A 183 30.76 -12.61 -76.74
C THR A 183 31.98 -13.52 -76.51
N SER A 184 32.95 -13.11 -75.68
CA SER A 184 34.12 -13.95 -75.37
C SER A 184 33.77 -15.19 -74.53
N VAL A 185 32.69 -15.15 -73.73
CA VAL A 185 32.15 -16.34 -73.06
C VAL A 185 31.14 -17.11 -73.91
N GLY A 186 30.94 -16.72 -75.18
CA GLY A 186 30.06 -17.39 -76.12
C GLY A 186 28.58 -17.06 -75.95
N TYR A 187 28.26 -15.96 -75.29
CA TYR A 187 26.89 -15.51 -75.07
C TYR A 187 26.64 -14.16 -75.77
N ASN A 188 25.76 -14.14 -76.78
CA ASN A 188 25.39 -12.91 -77.45
C ASN A 188 24.26 -12.21 -76.69
N LEU A 189 24.57 -11.04 -76.12
CA LEU A 189 23.59 -10.24 -75.39
C LEU A 189 22.56 -9.62 -76.34
N PRO A 190 21.25 -9.81 -76.12
CA PRO A 190 20.23 -9.16 -76.92
C PRO A 190 20.22 -7.63 -76.71
N GLU A 191 19.63 -6.92 -77.66
CA GLU A 191 19.48 -5.47 -77.58
C GLU A 191 18.54 -5.11 -76.40
N GLY A 192 18.93 -4.16 -75.56
CA GLY A 192 18.22 -3.85 -74.31
C GLY A 192 18.45 -4.82 -73.14
N ALA A 193 19.37 -5.78 -73.25
CA ALA A 193 19.72 -6.70 -72.15
C ALA A 193 20.33 -6.01 -70.92
N ILE A 194 21.11 -4.94 -71.12
CA ILE A 194 21.79 -4.18 -70.07
C ILE A 194 20.94 -2.97 -69.74
N LYS A 195 20.47 -2.87 -68.49
CA LYS A 195 19.77 -1.69 -67.98
C LYS A 195 20.74 -0.61 -67.51
N GLU A 196 21.80 -1.02 -66.81
CA GLU A 196 22.81 -0.11 -66.29
C GLU A 196 24.16 -0.85 -66.27
N ALA A 197 25.23 -0.17 -66.67
CA ALA A 197 26.59 -0.67 -66.51
C ALA A 197 27.48 0.47 -66.02
N LYS A 198 28.16 0.28 -64.88
CA LYS A 198 29.03 1.31 -64.28
C LYS A 198 30.19 0.71 -63.52
N ARG A 199 31.31 1.42 -63.50
CA ARG A 199 32.47 1.09 -62.64
C ARG A 199 32.13 1.39 -61.18
N LEU A 200 32.50 0.47 -60.28
CA LEU A 200 32.35 0.62 -58.83
C LEU A 200 33.58 1.33 -58.26
N PHE A 201 33.62 2.66 -58.36
CA PHE A 201 34.69 3.46 -57.78
C PHE A 201 34.70 3.32 -56.25
N PRO A 202 35.85 2.96 -55.64
CA PRO A 202 35.98 2.94 -54.19
C PRO A 202 35.73 4.33 -53.60
N LYS A 203 35.01 4.40 -52.47
CA LYS A 203 34.86 5.66 -51.71
C LYS A 203 36.19 6.09 -51.07
N ASP A 204 37.07 5.14 -50.76
CA ASP A 204 38.40 5.40 -50.22
C ASP A 204 39.44 5.64 -51.32
N LYS A 205 40.02 6.84 -51.33
CA LYS A 205 41.06 7.27 -52.27
C LYS A 205 42.37 6.49 -52.15
N ASN A 206 42.56 5.71 -51.08
CA ASN A 206 43.76 4.91 -50.83
C ASN A 206 43.70 3.49 -51.44
N ASN A 207 42.60 3.09 -52.07
CA ASN A 207 42.48 1.75 -52.65
C ASN A 207 43.11 1.71 -54.05
N THR A 208 44.39 1.36 -54.12
CA THR A 208 45.19 1.18 -55.35
C THR A 208 44.88 -0.16 -56.05
N ARG A 209 43.61 -0.51 -56.24
CA ARG A 209 43.27 -1.64 -57.12
C ARG A 209 43.61 -1.27 -58.56
N ALA A 210 44.49 -2.07 -59.18
CA ALA A 210 44.91 -1.89 -60.58
C ALA A 210 43.73 -1.96 -61.57
N THR A 211 42.62 -2.62 -61.20
CA THR A 211 41.40 -2.70 -62.01
C THR A 211 40.17 -2.41 -61.15
N ILE A 212 39.32 -1.50 -61.60
CA ILE A 212 38.07 -1.12 -60.91
C ILE A 212 36.95 -2.07 -61.37
N PRO A 213 36.22 -2.75 -60.47
CA PRO A 213 35.12 -3.64 -60.85
C PRO A 213 34.02 -2.94 -61.66
N ILE A 214 33.35 -3.65 -62.55
CA ILE A 214 32.15 -3.17 -63.24
C ILE A 214 30.91 -3.84 -62.63
N LYS A 215 29.94 -3.05 -62.16
CA LYS A 215 28.59 -3.52 -61.87
C LYS A 215 27.73 -3.41 -63.12
N VAL A 216 27.10 -4.51 -63.49
CA VAL A 216 26.12 -4.58 -64.58
C VAL A 216 24.78 -4.99 -63.98
N THR A 217 23.72 -4.27 -64.34
CA THR A 217 22.34 -4.58 -63.99
C THR A 217 21.63 -5.05 -65.27
N PHE A 218 21.17 -6.30 -65.29
CA PHE A 218 20.46 -6.86 -66.44
C PHE A 218 18.95 -6.59 -66.39
N SER A 219 18.30 -6.67 -67.55
CA SER A 219 16.85 -6.55 -67.65
C SER A 219 16.11 -7.76 -67.09
N ASP A 220 16.70 -8.95 -67.20
CA ASP A 220 16.17 -10.24 -66.76
C ASP A 220 17.30 -11.12 -66.18
N GLU A 221 16.99 -11.86 -65.12
CA GLU A 221 17.90 -12.80 -64.44
C GLU A 221 18.40 -13.90 -65.38
N ARG A 222 17.57 -14.35 -66.31
CA ARG A 222 17.91 -15.40 -67.28
C ARG A 222 19.12 -15.04 -68.15
N ILE A 223 19.29 -13.75 -68.44
CA ILE A 223 20.43 -13.24 -69.20
C ILE A 223 21.72 -13.38 -68.40
N LYS A 224 21.66 -13.03 -67.10
CA LYS A 224 22.78 -13.17 -66.16
C LYS A 224 23.16 -14.65 -65.98
N GLU A 225 22.18 -15.52 -65.80
CA GLU A 225 22.40 -16.97 -65.68
C GLU A 225 22.99 -17.57 -66.97
N GLY A 226 22.53 -17.12 -68.15
CA GLY A 226 23.11 -17.52 -69.44
C GLY A 226 24.59 -17.15 -69.57
N LEU A 227 24.97 -15.95 -69.12
CA LEU A 227 26.36 -15.51 -69.04
C LEU A 227 27.20 -16.37 -68.07
N PHE A 228 26.67 -16.66 -66.88
CA PHE A 228 27.36 -17.52 -65.91
C PHE A 228 27.51 -18.96 -66.42
N ALA A 229 26.49 -19.49 -67.10
CA ALA A 229 26.54 -20.80 -67.75
C ALA A 229 27.60 -20.83 -68.87
N GLY A 230 27.65 -19.80 -69.73
CA GLY A 230 28.67 -19.67 -70.77
C GLY A 230 30.09 -19.60 -70.20
N LYS A 231 30.29 -18.83 -69.12
CA LYS A 231 31.55 -18.82 -68.37
C LYS A 231 31.89 -20.21 -67.82
N LYS A 232 30.94 -20.88 -67.16
CA LYS A 232 31.17 -22.20 -66.54
C LYS A 232 31.55 -23.26 -67.58
N ALA A 233 30.96 -23.20 -68.77
CA ALA A 233 31.26 -24.11 -69.87
C ALA A 233 32.68 -23.90 -70.44
N ARG A 234 33.24 -22.68 -70.38
CA ARG A 234 34.58 -22.36 -70.88
C ARG A 234 35.69 -22.45 -69.84
N GLY A 235 35.36 -22.53 -68.55
CA GLY A 235 36.32 -22.63 -67.44
C GLY A 235 36.82 -21.28 -66.91
N GLN A 236 37.97 -21.28 -66.23
CA GLN A 236 38.66 -20.04 -65.86
C GLN A 236 39.32 -19.46 -67.12
N LEU A 237 38.84 -18.30 -67.55
CA LEU A 237 39.53 -17.41 -68.49
C LEU A 237 40.61 -16.62 -67.76
#